data_AF-A0A929E6W9-F1
#
_entry.id   AF-A0A929E6W9-F1
#
_cell.length_a   1.000
_cell.length_b   1.000
_cell.length_c   1.000
_cell.angle_alpha   90.00
_cell.angle_beta   90.00
_cell.angle_gamma   90.00
#
_symmetry.space_group_name_H-M   'P 1'
#
loop_
_entity.id
_entity.type
_entity.pdbx_description
1 polymer ?
#
loop_
_entity_poly.entity_id
_entity_poly.type
_entity_poly.pdbx_seq_one_letter_code
_entity_poly.pdbx_strand_id
1 'polypeptide(L)'
;MERTVPYTASEEVELYLRTYYSLLRSSSEVQIRTLEEVHSGTNSLLHQGARDDAPDMSAFIYSILRLPNCIHQVRTVVLGQSNDDFSRSGIGDVGTWTLVEARARRRRCYFDGKTTMACIIASRSDIDDVVPLLTAYQVEWKKLHRLLRYSADVTLIRDAVENESARAELAAILKISIDDLERLRTIWGDKFIPNLELIASSTQRLQVRLLSGSLREYRRATYGWWKRIEKVCPDLRERPVYFVSSNTHSLVNLMSGFGLQRRDELLQYLVG
;
A
#
# COMPACT_ATOMS: atom_id res chain seq x y z
N MET A 1 34.42 0.10 13.98
CA MET A 1 33.72 -1.20 14.16
C MET A 1 32.24 -0.88 14.22
N GLU A 2 31.57 -0.85 13.07
CA GLU A 2 30.12 -0.65 13.01
C GLU A 2 29.46 -1.81 13.74
N ARG A 3 28.77 -1.50 14.84
CA ARG A 3 27.92 -2.48 15.54
C ARG A 3 26.68 -2.67 14.67
N THR A 4 26.70 -3.66 13.81
CA THR A 4 25.51 -4.14 13.11
C THR A 4 24.59 -4.81 14.13
N VAL A 5 23.40 -4.25 14.31
CA VAL A 5 22.32 -4.89 15.08
C VAL A 5 22.01 -6.22 14.38
N PRO A 6 21.86 -7.35 15.11
CA PRO A 6 21.52 -8.62 14.49
C PRO A 6 20.19 -8.49 13.75
N TYR A 7 20.25 -8.65 12.42
CA TYR A 7 19.12 -8.58 11.52
C TYR A 7 18.66 -10.01 11.23
N THR A 8 17.56 -10.43 11.83
CA THR A 8 16.85 -11.65 11.44
C THR A 8 15.75 -11.28 10.45
N ALA A 9 16.10 -10.75 9.28
CA ALA A 9 15.21 -10.98 8.15
C ALA A 9 15.43 -12.41 7.69
N SER A 10 14.36 -13.12 7.39
CA SER A 10 14.50 -14.41 6.72
C SER A 10 15.12 -14.16 5.34
N GLU A 11 15.92 -15.10 4.84
CA GLU A 11 16.62 -14.98 3.55
C GLU A 11 15.65 -14.66 2.40
N GLU A 12 14.40 -15.11 2.52
CA GLU A 12 13.32 -14.86 1.56
C GLU A 12 12.91 -13.37 1.54
N VAL A 13 12.86 -12.71 2.69
CA VAL A 13 12.58 -11.26 2.77
C VAL A 13 13.72 -10.50 2.12
N GLU A 14 14.98 -10.83 2.43
CA GLU A 14 16.14 -10.18 1.79
C GLU A 14 16.17 -10.40 0.27
N LEU A 15 15.84 -11.61 -0.18
CA LEU A 15 15.71 -11.93 -1.59
C LEU A 15 14.64 -11.06 -2.26
N TYR A 16 13.49 -10.90 -1.62
CA TYR A 16 12.41 -10.06 -2.14
C TYR A 16 12.82 -8.60 -2.23
N LEU A 17 13.37 -8.02 -1.15
CA LEU A 17 13.91 -6.66 -1.12
C LEU A 17 14.92 -6.46 -2.26
N ARG A 18 15.93 -7.33 -2.35
CA ARG A 18 16.97 -7.27 -3.39
C ARG A 18 16.38 -7.36 -4.79
N THR A 19 15.37 -8.19 -4.99
CA THR A 19 14.73 -8.41 -6.29
C THR A 19 14.04 -7.14 -6.78
N TYR A 20 13.11 -6.57 -6.01
CA TYR A 20 12.40 -5.39 -6.49
C TYR A 20 13.30 -4.15 -6.53
N TYR A 21 14.25 -3.99 -5.61
CA TYR A 21 15.22 -2.89 -5.71
C TYR A 21 16.09 -3.03 -6.96
N SER A 22 16.46 -4.27 -7.33
CA SER A 22 17.21 -4.49 -8.56
C SER A 22 16.41 -4.16 -9.81
N LEU A 23 15.13 -4.55 -9.85
CA LEU A 23 14.26 -4.25 -10.98
C LEU A 23 13.92 -2.76 -11.09
N LEU A 24 13.72 -2.08 -9.96
CA LEU A 24 13.40 -0.65 -9.91
C LEU A 24 14.63 0.26 -10.10
N ARG A 25 15.84 -0.30 -10.19
CA ARG A 25 17.05 0.48 -10.51
C ARG A 25 17.01 1.04 -11.93
N SER A 26 16.45 0.30 -12.88
CA SER A 26 16.17 0.84 -14.20
C SER A 26 14.94 1.75 -14.09
N SER A 27 14.99 2.94 -14.67
CA SER A 27 13.86 3.86 -14.76
C SER A 27 12.76 3.38 -15.72
N SER A 28 12.71 2.07 -15.98
CA SER A 28 11.74 1.37 -16.81
C SER A 28 10.53 0.93 -15.98
N GLU A 29 9.44 0.62 -16.67
CA GLU A 29 8.27 0.01 -16.05
C GLU A 29 8.56 -1.45 -15.70
N VAL A 30 8.34 -1.82 -14.44
CA VAL A 30 8.46 -3.19 -13.93
C VAL A 30 7.05 -3.72 -13.71
N GLN A 31 6.74 -4.87 -14.31
CA GLN A 31 5.42 -5.46 -14.14
C GLN A 31 5.32 -6.14 -12.78
N ILE A 32 4.28 -5.85 -12.00
CA ILE A 32 4.09 -6.43 -10.66
C ILE A 32 4.08 -7.97 -10.70
N ARG A 33 3.64 -8.57 -11.82
CA ARG A 33 3.65 -10.03 -12.00
C ARG A 33 5.03 -10.66 -11.84
N THR A 34 6.12 -9.94 -12.13
CA THR A 34 7.49 -10.49 -11.97
C THR A 34 7.90 -10.62 -10.51
N LEU A 35 7.16 -9.99 -9.60
CA LEU A 35 7.42 -10.00 -8.17
C LEU A 35 6.54 -11.01 -7.41
N GLU A 36 5.48 -11.54 -8.05
CA GLU A 36 4.48 -12.39 -7.38
C GLU A 36 5.10 -13.64 -6.75
N GLU A 37 5.92 -14.39 -7.49
CA GLU A 37 6.51 -15.63 -6.96
C GLU A 37 7.44 -15.36 -5.76
N VAL A 38 8.32 -14.36 -5.88
CA VAL A 38 9.25 -14.01 -4.81
C VAL A 38 8.49 -13.43 -3.61
N HIS A 39 7.44 -12.63 -3.85
CA HIS A 39 6.55 -12.14 -2.81
C HIS A 39 5.86 -13.28 -2.06
N SER A 40 5.26 -14.23 -2.77
CA SER A 40 4.62 -15.41 -2.18
C SER A 40 5.62 -16.35 -1.49
N GLY A 41 6.90 -16.30 -1.83
CA GLY A 41 7.97 -16.98 -1.11
C GLY A 41 8.34 -16.35 0.23
N THR A 42 8.03 -15.06 0.45
CA THR A 42 8.40 -14.37 1.70
C THR A 42 7.60 -14.81 2.92
N ASN A 43 6.44 -15.45 2.74
CA ASN A 43 5.50 -15.79 3.81
C ASN A 43 5.18 -14.58 4.73
N SER A 44 5.02 -13.40 4.12
CA SER A 44 4.79 -12.14 4.85
C SER A 44 3.53 -12.18 5.70
N LEU A 45 3.58 -11.66 6.94
CA LEU A 45 2.41 -11.49 7.81
C LEU A 45 1.28 -10.68 7.16
N LEU A 46 1.61 -9.80 6.21
CA LEU A 46 0.63 -9.05 5.45
C LEU A 46 -0.25 -9.94 4.57
N HIS A 47 0.31 -11.05 4.07
CA HIS A 47 -0.27 -11.82 2.98
C HIS A 47 0.07 -13.30 3.14
N GLN A 48 -0.49 -13.90 4.19
CA GLN A 48 -0.22 -15.28 4.57
C GLN A 48 -0.77 -16.25 3.52
N GLY A 49 -1.94 -15.95 2.94
CA GLY A 49 -2.58 -16.79 1.93
C GLY A 49 -2.03 -16.61 0.52
N ALA A 50 -0.87 -15.97 0.31
CA ALA A 50 -0.38 -15.61 -1.03
C ALA A 50 -0.25 -16.78 -2.01
N ARG A 51 0.03 -18.00 -1.51
CA ARG A 51 0.12 -19.24 -2.31
C ARG A 51 -1.20 -20.01 -2.40
N ASP A 52 -2.21 -19.65 -1.62
CA ASP A 52 -3.46 -20.37 -1.54
C ASP A 52 -4.33 -20.11 -2.77
N ASP A 53 -5.17 -21.09 -3.11
CA ASP A 53 -6.18 -20.91 -4.16
C ASP A 53 -7.33 -20.00 -3.75
N ALA A 54 -7.63 -19.96 -2.45
CA ALA A 54 -8.63 -19.08 -1.87
C ALA A 54 -8.06 -17.67 -1.67
N PRO A 55 -8.90 -16.62 -1.80
CA PRO A 55 -8.46 -15.25 -1.53
C PRO A 55 -8.10 -15.03 -0.05
N ASP A 56 -6.97 -14.38 0.19
CA ASP A 56 -6.61 -13.79 1.49
C ASP A 56 -7.32 -12.44 1.64
N MET A 57 -8.51 -12.49 2.23
CA MET A 57 -9.34 -11.31 2.44
C MET A 57 -8.72 -10.27 3.37
N SER A 58 -7.86 -10.69 4.31
CA SER A 58 -7.14 -9.76 5.18
C SER A 58 -6.15 -8.92 4.37
N ALA A 59 -5.36 -9.57 3.51
CA ALA A 59 -4.41 -8.90 2.62
C ALA A 59 -5.11 -8.00 1.59
N PHE A 60 -6.22 -8.48 1.01
CA PHE A 60 -6.96 -7.73 0.00
C PHE A 60 -7.62 -6.48 0.59
N ILE A 61 -8.32 -6.61 1.73
CA ILE A 61 -8.93 -5.47 2.44
C ILE A 61 -7.85 -4.49 2.90
N TYR A 62 -6.74 -4.99 3.46
CA TYR A 62 -5.60 -4.14 3.85
C TYR A 62 -5.10 -3.30 2.66
N SER A 63 -5.07 -3.90 1.47
CA SER A 63 -4.64 -3.26 0.22
C SER A 63 -5.64 -2.21 -0.27
N ILE A 64 -6.92 -2.55 -0.34
CA ILE A 64 -7.99 -1.62 -0.76
C ILE A 64 -8.02 -0.38 0.13
N LEU A 65 -7.84 -0.55 1.44
CA LEU A 65 -7.86 0.59 2.37
C LEU A 65 -6.66 1.53 2.19
N ARG A 66 -5.53 1.05 1.64
CA ARG A 66 -4.26 1.80 1.50
C ARG A 66 -3.90 2.18 0.08
N LEU A 67 -4.75 1.83 -0.88
CA LEU A 67 -4.66 2.24 -2.28
C LEU A 67 -5.83 3.17 -2.59
N PRO A 68 -5.65 4.20 -3.44
CA PRO A 68 -6.75 5.06 -3.84
C PRO A 68 -7.83 4.28 -4.59
N ASN A 69 -9.09 4.71 -4.46
CA ASN A 69 -10.23 4.01 -5.07
C ASN A 69 -10.09 3.81 -6.59
N CYS A 70 -9.35 4.67 -7.30
CA CYS A 70 -9.10 4.54 -8.73
C CYS A 70 -8.13 3.42 -9.12
N ILE A 71 -7.52 2.70 -8.16
CA ILE A 71 -6.48 1.69 -8.41
C ILE A 71 -6.91 0.59 -9.40
N HIS A 72 -8.20 0.27 -9.47
CA HIS A 72 -8.74 -0.69 -10.42
C HIS A 72 -8.63 -0.25 -11.89
N GLN A 73 -8.49 1.07 -12.14
CA GLN A 73 -8.28 1.66 -13.48
C GLN A 73 -6.80 1.84 -13.80
N VAL A 74 -5.94 1.81 -12.78
CA VAL A 74 -4.52 2.08 -12.91
C VAL A 74 -3.82 0.87 -13.53
N ARG A 75 -3.00 1.14 -14.54
CA ARG A 75 -2.05 0.19 -15.12
C ARG A 75 -0.63 0.47 -14.67
N THR A 76 -0.25 1.75 -14.55
CA THR A 76 1.11 2.15 -14.19
C THR A 76 1.09 3.03 -12.96
N VAL A 77 1.81 2.61 -11.92
CA VAL A 77 2.10 3.39 -10.72
C VAL A 77 3.51 3.98 -10.85
N VAL A 78 3.61 5.30 -10.93
CA VAL A 78 4.88 6.01 -11.07
C VAL A 78 5.26 6.60 -9.72
N LEU A 79 6.41 6.21 -9.18
CA LEU A 79 6.93 6.68 -7.90
C LEU A 79 7.99 7.76 -8.15
N GLY A 80 7.83 8.93 -7.56
CA GLY A 80 8.78 10.05 -7.66
C GLY A 80 8.84 10.86 -6.38
N GLN A 81 9.85 11.70 -6.19
CA GLN A 81 10.04 12.47 -4.95
C GLN A 81 9.45 13.88 -5.05
N SER A 82 9.34 14.42 -6.27
CA SER A 82 8.85 15.78 -6.51
C SER A 82 8.18 15.90 -7.89
N ASN A 83 7.33 16.92 -8.08
CA ASN A 83 6.69 17.22 -9.37
C ASN A 83 7.72 17.44 -10.50
N ASP A 84 8.90 17.97 -10.16
CA ASP A 84 9.99 18.16 -11.13
C ASP A 84 10.50 16.83 -11.67
N ASP A 85 10.52 15.77 -10.87
CA ASP A 85 10.98 14.43 -11.28
C ASP A 85 10.04 13.85 -12.34
N PHE A 86 8.73 14.02 -12.14
CA PHE A 86 7.71 13.62 -13.11
C PHE A 86 7.83 14.42 -14.41
N SER A 87 8.02 15.74 -14.31
CA SER A 87 8.20 16.60 -15.49
C SER A 87 9.44 16.21 -16.29
N ARG A 88 10.58 15.99 -15.63
CA ARG A 88 11.85 15.61 -16.29
C ARG A 88 11.85 14.21 -16.90
N SER A 89 11.03 13.31 -16.37
CA SER A 89 10.91 11.92 -16.87
C SER A 89 9.90 11.76 -18.00
N GLY A 90 9.29 12.86 -18.46
CA GLY A 90 8.30 12.88 -19.54
C GLY A 90 6.88 12.54 -19.11
N ILE A 91 6.61 12.45 -17.80
CA ILE A 91 5.25 12.23 -17.26
C ILE A 91 4.45 13.54 -17.24
N GLY A 92 5.14 14.68 -17.14
CA GLY A 92 4.54 16.01 -17.12
C GLY A 92 4.24 16.53 -15.71
N ASP A 93 3.45 17.61 -15.64
CA ASP A 93 3.09 18.23 -14.37
C ASP A 93 1.92 17.49 -13.70
N VAL A 94 2.27 16.54 -12.85
CA VAL A 94 1.31 15.76 -12.03
C VAL A 94 0.52 16.64 -11.06
N GLY A 95 0.93 17.88 -10.80
CA GLY A 95 0.15 18.83 -10.00
C GLY A 95 -1.17 19.23 -10.66
N THR A 96 -1.29 19.05 -11.98
CA THR A 96 -2.53 19.29 -12.74
C THR A 96 -3.48 18.10 -12.77
N TRP A 97 -3.02 16.93 -12.34
CA TRP A 97 -3.81 15.70 -12.30
C TRP A 97 -4.74 15.68 -11.08
N THR A 98 -5.72 14.79 -11.10
CA THR A 98 -6.68 14.66 -10.00
C THR A 98 -5.98 14.10 -8.76
N LEU A 99 -5.98 14.85 -7.66
CA LEU A 99 -5.52 14.34 -6.37
C LEU A 99 -6.42 13.19 -5.91
N VAL A 100 -5.82 12.05 -5.59
CA VAL A 100 -6.53 10.85 -5.13
C VAL A 100 -5.98 10.38 -3.79
N GLU A 101 -6.89 10.00 -2.90
CA GLU A 101 -6.55 9.61 -1.52
C GLU A 101 -6.97 8.17 -1.22
N ALA A 102 -6.21 7.53 -0.34
CA ALA A 102 -6.56 6.24 0.26
C ALA A 102 -7.19 6.47 1.64
N ARG A 103 -8.06 5.55 2.08
CA ARG A 103 -8.75 5.64 3.38
C ARG A 103 -7.77 5.57 4.55
N ALA A 104 -6.73 4.74 4.44
CA ALA A 104 -5.69 4.52 5.41
C ALA A 104 -4.30 4.78 4.80
N ARG A 105 -3.35 5.25 5.62
CA ARG A 105 -1.97 5.58 5.23
C ARG A 105 -1.91 6.54 4.02
N ARG A 106 -2.15 7.82 4.29
CA ARG A 106 -2.22 8.88 3.27
C ARG A 106 -0.86 9.08 2.60
N ARG A 107 -0.72 8.61 1.36
CA ARG A 107 0.34 8.99 0.44
C ARG A 107 -0.24 9.97 -0.58
N ARG A 108 0.53 10.99 -0.95
CA ARG A 108 0.06 12.00 -1.91
C ARG A 108 0.14 11.40 -3.31
N CYS A 109 -1.03 11.04 -3.85
CA CYS A 109 -1.14 10.39 -5.15
C CYS A 109 -1.99 11.24 -6.11
N TYR A 110 -1.66 11.19 -7.38
CA TYR A 110 -2.39 11.87 -8.45
C TYR A 110 -2.74 10.89 -9.56
N PHE A 111 -3.92 11.03 -10.14
CA PHE A 111 -4.41 10.17 -11.20
C PHE A 111 -4.67 10.98 -12.48
N ASP A 112 -4.17 10.49 -13.61
CA ASP A 112 -4.31 11.13 -14.93
C ASP A 112 -5.73 11.02 -15.52
N GLY A 113 -6.65 10.35 -14.83
CA GLY A 113 -8.01 10.07 -15.30
C GLY A 113 -8.07 8.95 -16.35
N LYS A 114 -6.96 8.29 -16.64
CA LYS A 114 -6.84 7.24 -17.67
C LYS A 114 -6.30 5.96 -17.06
N THR A 115 -4.99 5.85 -16.89
CA THR A 115 -4.32 4.60 -16.49
C THR A 115 -3.09 4.80 -15.62
N THR A 116 -2.69 6.04 -15.33
CA THR A 116 -1.43 6.34 -14.65
C THR A 116 -1.70 7.01 -13.31
N MET A 117 -1.14 6.44 -12.25
CA MET A 117 -1.14 7.04 -10.93
C MET A 117 0.27 7.43 -10.53
N ALA A 118 0.50 8.72 -10.29
CA ALA A 118 1.74 9.23 -9.74
C ALA A 118 1.66 9.25 -8.21
N CYS A 119 2.65 8.68 -7.52
CA CYS A 119 2.76 8.68 -6.07
C CYS A 119 4.02 9.44 -5.65
N ILE A 120 3.86 10.44 -4.79
CA ILE A 120 4.98 11.11 -4.16
C ILE A 120 5.50 10.24 -3.02
N ILE A 121 6.77 9.83 -3.09
CA ILE A 121 7.47 9.06 -2.06
C ILE A 121 8.53 9.92 -1.36
N ALA A 122 8.67 9.77 -0.05
CA ALA A 122 9.61 10.53 0.76
C ALA A 122 10.80 9.71 1.24
N SER A 123 10.72 8.38 1.16
CA SER A 123 11.74 7.46 1.68
C SER A 123 11.76 6.12 0.94
N ARG A 124 12.83 5.34 1.18
CA ARG A 124 12.91 3.93 0.78
C ARG A 124 11.79 3.08 1.37
N SER A 125 11.40 3.36 2.61
CA SER A 125 10.31 2.66 3.28
C SER A 125 8.96 2.85 2.61
N ASP A 126 8.77 3.92 1.84
CA ASP A 126 7.56 4.07 1.01
C ASP A 126 7.56 3.09 -0.17
N ILE A 127 8.72 2.81 -0.76
CA ILE A 127 8.86 1.78 -1.80
C ILE A 127 8.61 0.41 -1.18
N ASP A 128 9.22 0.14 -0.01
CA ASP A 128 9.06 -1.10 0.74
C ASP A 128 7.61 -1.33 1.23
N ASP A 129 6.77 -0.28 1.24
CA ASP A 129 5.35 -0.37 1.57
C ASP A 129 4.48 -0.45 0.32
N VAL A 130 4.74 0.34 -0.73
CA VAL A 130 3.93 0.37 -1.95
C VAL A 130 4.11 -0.90 -2.78
N VAL A 131 5.34 -1.39 -2.95
CA VAL A 131 5.60 -2.56 -3.80
C VAL A 131 4.88 -3.82 -3.28
N PRO A 132 5.01 -4.23 -2.01
CA PRO A 132 4.28 -5.38 -1.51
C PRO A 132 2.77 -5.19 -1.51
N LEU A 133 2.29 -3.96 -1.29
CA LEU A 133 0.87 -3.63 -1.32
C LEU A 133 0.26 -3.82 -2.72
N LEU A 134 0.95 -3.35 -3.77
CA LEU A 134 0.53 -3.55 -5.15
C LEU A 134 0.58 -5.03 -5.54
N THR A 135 1.60 -5.76 -5.08
CA THR A 135 1.72 -7.21 -5.33
C THR A 135 0.58 -7.99 -4.67
N ALA A 136 0.32 -7.75 -3.37
CA ALA A 136 -0.79 -8.39 -2.65
C ALA A 136 -2.13 -8.09 -3.32
N TYR A 137 -2.40 -6.81 -3.64
CA TYR A 137 -3.61 -6.43 -4.36
C TYR A 137 -3.79 -7.17 -5.69
N GLN A 138 -2.72 -7.28 -6.49
CA GLN A 138 -2.79 -7.97 -7.79
C GLN A 138 -3.00 -9.47 -7.66
N VAL A 139 -2.30 -10.13 -6.73
CA VAL A 139 -2.45 -11.57 -6.48
C VAL A 139 -3.88 -11.88 -6.06
N GLU A 140 -4.43 -11.12 -5.11
CA GLU A 140 -5.80 -11.33 -4.62
C GLU A 140 -6.85 -11.00 -5.67
N TRP A 141 -6.64 -9.93 -6.45
CA TRP A 141 -7.47 -9.64 -7.61
C TRP A 141 -7.49 -10.82 -8.60
N LYS A 142 -6.34 -11.45 -8.87
CA LYS A 142 -6.27 -12.59 -9.81
C LYS A 142 -7.05 -13.80 -9.29
N LYS A 143 -6.99 -14.09 -7.99
CA LYS A 143 -7.77 -15.18 -7.38
C LYS A 143 -9.27 -14.92 -7.48
N LEU A 144 -9.71 -13.72 -7.11
CA LEU A 144 -11.11 -13.30 -7.24
C LEU A 144 -11.57 -13.30 -8.70
N HIS A 145 -10.77 -12.77 -9.63
CA HIS A 145 -11.07 -12.80 -11.06
C HIS A 145 -11.25 -14.23 -11.57
N ARG A 146 -10.36 -15.15 -11.18
CA ARG A 146 -10.46 -16.57 -11.54
C ARG A 146 -11.79 -17.16 -11.04
N LEU A 147 -12.13 -16.97 -9.76
CA LEU A 147 -13.34 -17.54 -9.17
C LEU A 147 -14.62 -16.95 -9.78
N LEU A 148 -14.66 -15.64 -9.98
CA LEU A 148 -15.82 -14.98 -10.59
C LEU A 148 -15.99 -15.35 -12.06
N ARG A 149 -14.91 -15.39 -12.83
CA ARG A 149 -14.98 -15.68 -14.27
C ARG A 149 -15.50 -17.08 -14.60
N TYR A 150 -15.18 -18.07 -13.77
CA TYR A 150 -15.57 -19.46 -14.02
C TYR A 150 -16.90 -19.86 -13.39
N SER A 151 -17.33 -19.15 -12.34
CA SER A 151 -18.37 -19.67 -11.44
C SER A 151 -19.49 -18.68 -11.11
N ALA A 152 -19.34 -17.38 -11.36
CA ALA A 152 -20.36 -16.40 -11.03
C ALA A 152 -21.11 -15.93 -12.27
N ASP A 153 -22.42 -16.16 -12.30
CA ASP A 153 -23.31 -15.41 -13.20
C ASP A 153 -23.38 -13.95 -12.71
N VAL A 154 -23.44 -13.00 -13.65
CA VAL A 154 -23.60 -11.57 -13.37
C VAL A 154 -24.90 -11.32 -12.59
N THR A 155 -25.93 -12.16 -12.82
CA THR A 155 -27.18 -12.14 -12.07
C THR A 155 -26.95 -12.41 -10.57
N LEU A 156 -26.19 -13.46 -10.24
CA LEU A 156 -25.86 -13.81 -8.86
C LEU A 156 -25.13 -12.67 -8.12
N ILE A 157 -24.19 -12.00 -8.80
CA ILE A 157 -23.47 -10.85 -8.24
C ILE A 157 -24.46 -9.76 -7.84
N ARG A 158 -25.42 -9.44 -8.71
CA ARG A 158 -26.44 -8.40 -8.47
C ARG A 158 -27.40 -8.78 -7.36
N ASP A 159 -27.85 -10.03 -7.36
CA ASP A 159 -28.82 -10.54 -6.37
C ASP A 159 -28.23 -10.60 -4.96
N ALA A 160 -26.91 -10.80 -4.83
CA ALA A 160 -26.21 -10.87 -3.54
C ALA A 160 -26.33 -9.59 -2.67
N VAL A 161 -26.74 -8.45 -3.25
CA VAL A 161 -26.98 -7.21 -2.48
C VAL A 161 -28.20 -7.35 -1.59
N GLU A 162 -29.31 -7.87 -2.11
CA GLU A 162 -30.60 -7.90 -1.43
C GLU A 162 -30.95 -9.30 -0.88
N ASN A 163 -30.42 -10.35 -1.51
CA ASN A 163 -30.76 -11.73 -1.20
C ASN A 163 -29.64 -12.43 -0.40
N GLU A 164 -29.96 -12.83 0.82
CA GLU A 164 -29.03 -13.52 1.73
C GLU A 164 -28.57 -14.88 1.19
N SER A 165 -29.44 -15.62 0.49
CA SER A 165 -29.08 -16.89 -0.14
C SER A 165 -28.09 -16.68 -1.29
N ALA A 166 -28.34 -15.69 -2.15
CA ALA A 166 -27.42 -15.33 -3.23
C ALA A 166 -26.06 -14.87 -2.69
N ARG A 167 -26.07 -14.18 -1.54
CA ARG A 167 -24.85 -13.74 -0.85
C ARG A 167 -24.05 -14.91 -0.28
N ALA A 168 -24.72 -15.87 0.34
CA ALA A 168 -24.08 -17.10 0.84
C ALA A 168 -23.49 -17.93 -0.31
N GLU A 169 -24.21 -18.03 -1.42
CA GLU A 169 -23.73 -18.70 -2.64
C GLU A 169 -22.51 -17.98 -3.24
N LEU A 170 -22.55 -16.66 -3.35
CA LEU A 170 -21.41 -15.86 -3.82
C LEU A 170 -20.19 -16.02 -2.92
N ALA A 171 -20.36 -15.99 -1.60
CA ALA A 171 -19.27 -16.20 -0.64
C ALA A 171 -18.64 -17.60 -0.81
N ALA A 172 -19.47 -18.63 -1.00
CA ALA A 172 -19.02 -20.00 -1.26
C ALA A 172 -18.23 -20.11 -2.57
N ILE A 173 -18.72 -19.48 -3.65
CA ILE A 173 -18.02 -19.43 -4.95
C ILE A 173 -16.65 -18.73 -4.82
N LEU A 174 -16.62 -17.60 -4.12
CA LEU A 174 -15.40 -16.84 -3.87
C LEU A 174 -14.47 -17.51 -2.86
N LYS A 175 -14.89 -18.60 -2.20
CA LYS A 175 -14.16 -19.29 -1.14
C LYS A 175 -13.75 -18.35 0.00
N ILE A 176 -14.64 -17.41 0.36
CA ILE A 176 -14.44 -16.46 1.46
C ILE A 176 -15.58 -16.58 2.47
N SER A 177 -15.38 -16.02 3.67
CA SER A 177 -16.44 -15.95 4.67
C SER A 177 -17.53 -14.95 4.25
N ILE A 178 -18.76 -15.16 4.72
CA ILE A 178 -19.86 -14.19 4.54
C ILE A 178 -19.48 -12.86 5.20
N ASP A 179 -18.82 -12.89 6.36
CA ASP A 179 -18.35 -11.70 7.07
C ASP A 179 -17.36 -10.87 6.24
N ASP A 180 -16.43 -11.51 5.53
CA ASP A 180 -15.48 -10.79 4.67
C ASP A 180 -16.15 -10.21 3.42
N LEU A 181 -17.17 -10.90 2.89
CA LEU A 181 -17.99 -10.35 1.80
C LEU A 181 -18.78 -9.12 2.27
N GLU A 182 -19.35 -9.16 3.49
CA GLU A 182 -20.01 -8.00 4.11
C GLU A 182 -19.05 -6.85 4.39
N ARG A 183 -17.81 -7.14 4.81
CA ARG A 183 -16.77 -6.14 4.96
C ARG A 183 -16.45 -5.46 3.63
N LEU A 184 -16.32 -6.21 2.53
CA LEU A 184 -16.14 -5.62 1.19
C LEU A 184 -17.33 -4.72 0.81
N ARG A 185 -18.55 -5.18 1.06
CA ARG A 185 -19.78 -4.40 0.80
C ARG A 185 -19.79 -3.10 1.60
N THR A 186 -19.40 -3.16 2.86
CA THR A 186 -19.29 -1.98 3.74
C THR A 186 -18.18 -1.02 3.27
N ILE A 187 -17.06 -1.56 2.78
CA ILE A 187 -15.92 -0.74 2.32
C ILE A 187 -16.23 -0.03 1.00
N TRP A 188 -16.85 -0.73 0.06
CA TRP A 188 -17.13 -0.23 -1.28
C TRP A 188 -18.47 0.51 -1.41
N GLY A 189 -19.43 0.25 -0.52
CA GLY A 189 -20.77 0.84 -0.58
C GLY A 189 -21.43 0.63 -1.95
N ASP A 190 -21.88 1.70 -2.57
CA ASP A 190 -22.52 1.71 -3.90
C ASP A 190 -21.62 1.16 -5.02
N LYS A 191 -20.30 1.06 -4.79
CA LYS A 191 -19.33 0.49 -5.73
C LYS A 191 -19.13 -1.01 -5.56
N PHE A 192 -19.86 -1.67 -4.64
CA PHE A 192 -19.72 -3.10 -4.40
C PHE A 192 -19.94 -3.94 -5.67
N ILE A 193 -21.11 -3.80 -6.31
CA ILE A 193 -21.44 -4.51 -7.55
C ILE A 193 -20.50 -4.12 -8.70
N PRO A 194 -20.30 -2.82 -9.02
CA PRO A 194 -19.38 -2.41 -10.08
C PRO A 194 -17.96 -2.97 -9.92
N ASN A 195 -17.45 -3.04 -8.68
CA ASN A 195 -16.11 -3.57 -8.42
C ASN A 195 -16.05 -5.08 -8.66
N LEU A 196 -17.05 -5.85 -8.22
CA LEU A 196 -17.11 -7.30 -8.48
C LEU A 196 -17.26 -7.60 -9.98
N GLU A 197 -18.12 -6.88 -10.69
CA GLU A 197 -18.25 -7.00 -12.15
C GLU A 197 -16.94 -6.66 -12.87
N LEU A 198 -16.23 -5.62 -12.41
CA LEU A 198 -14.93 -5.26 -12.97
C LEU A 198 -13.86 -6.33 -12.73
N ILE A 199 -13.80 -6.88 -11.51
CA ILE A 199 -12.92 -8.00 -11.18
C ILE A 199 -13.25 -9.20 -12.06
N ALA A 200 -14.53 -9.53 -12.26
CA ALA A 200 -14.95 -10.63 -13.13
C ALA A 200 -14.52 -10.41 -14.60
N SER A 201 -14.63 -9.19 -15.10
CA SER A 201 -14.36 -8.86 -16.51
C SER A 201 -12.88 -8.76 -16.89
N SER A 202 -11.98 -8.48 -15.93
CA SER A 202 -10.62 -8.06 -16.25
C SER A 202 -9.56 -8.61 -15.29
N THR A 203 -8.45 -9.08 -15.87
CA THR A 203 -7.25 -9.40 -15.09
C THR A 203 -6.49 -8.12 -14.76
N GLN A 204 -6.10 -7.93 -13.50
CA GLN A 204 -5.26 -6.80 -13.12
C GLN A 204 -3.81 -7.00 -13.57
N ARG A 205 -3.22 -5.95 -14.17
CA ARG A 205 -1.86 -5.96 -14.75
C ARG A 205 -1.12 -4.68 -14.41
N LEU A 206 -0.87 -4.49 -13.12
CA LEU A 206 -0.14 -3.36 -12.58
C LEU A 206 1.34 -3.41 -12.97
N GLN A 207 1.86 -2.21 -13.17
CA GLN A 207 3.27 -1.93 -13.39
C GLN A 207 3.68 -0.84 -12.41
N VAL A 208 4.94 -0.87 -12.00
CA VAL A 208 5.54 0.15 -11.15
C VAL A 208 6.78 0.70 -11.83
N ARG A 209 6.93 2.02 -11.80
CA ARG A 209 8.09 2.73 -12.34
C ARG A 209 8.65 3.64 -11.26
N LEU A 210 9.91 3.46 -10.90
CA LEU A 210 10.60 4.37 -9.98
C LEU A 210 11.35 5.44 -10.78
N LEU A 211 10.96 6.70 -10.63
CA LEU A 211 11.69 7.83 -11.16
C LEU A 211 12.89 8.08 -10.25
N SER A 212 14.08 7.74 -10.76
CA SER A 212 15.40 8.14 -10.26
C SER A 212 15.49 8.43 -8.75
N GLY A 213 15.18 7.44 -7.91
CA GLY A 213 15.30 7.54 -6.45
C GLY A 213 16.74 7.49 -5.96
N SER A 214 17.65 8.28 -6.53
CA SER A 214 19.04 8.26 -6.12
C SER A 214 19.15 8.73 -4.67
N LEU A 215 20.00 8.05 -3.89
CA LEU A 215 20.38 8.47 -2.52
C LEU A 215 20.74 9.96 -2.44
N ARG A 216 21.22 10.54 -3.55
CA ARG A 216 21.59 11.94 -3.67
C ARG A 216 20.39 12.88 -3.56
N GLU A 217 19.23 12.49 -4.09
CA GLU A 217 18.01 13.32 -4.02
C GLU A 217 17.38 13.28 -2.64
N TYR A 218 17.34 12.09 -2.00
CA TYR A 218 16.98 11.97 -0.59
C TYR A 218 17.87 12.85 0.30
N ARG A 219 19.20 12.78 0.12
CA ARG A 219 20.13 13.65 0.87
C ARG A 219 19.89 15.13 0.61
N ARG A 220 19.61 15.52 -0.64
CA ARG A 220 19.30 16.92 -0.99
C ARG A 220 18.03 17.40 -0.29
N ALA A 221 16.97 16.57 -0.26
CA ALA A 221 15.73 16.88 0.44
C ALA A 221 15.95 17.00 1.95
N THR A 222 16.64 16.04 2.58
CA THR A 222 17.00 16.10 4.01
C THR A 222 17.82 17.34 4.34
N TYR A 223 18.81 17.67 3.50
CA TYR A 223 19.65 18.85 3.70
C TYR A 223 18.87 20.16 3.54
N GLY A 224 17.98 20.24 2.54
CA GLY A 224 17.08 21.38 2.35
C GLY A 224 16.11 21.57 3.51
N TRP A 225 15.59 20.48 4.08
CA TRP A 225 14.79 20.50 5.30
C TRP A 225 15.61 20.97 6.52
N TRP A 226 16.80 20.40 6.75
CA TRP A 226 17.68 20.79 7.85
C TRP A 226 18.08 22.27 7.79
N LYS A 227 18.47 22.77 6.62
CA LYS A 227 18.83 24.19 6.42
C LYS A 227 17.71 25.14 6.83
N ARG A 228 16.44 24.77 6.62
CA ARG A 228 15.31 25.61 7.04
C ARG A 228 15.18 25.66 8.56
N ILE A 229 15.37 24.54 9.24
CA ILE A 229 15.35 24.47 10.71
C ILE A 229 16.51 25.26 11.30
N GLU A 230 17.72 25.02 10.79
CA GLU A 230 18.95 25.69 11.22
C GLU A 230 18.87 27.22 11.08
N LYS A 231 18.20 27.72 10.03
CA LYS A 231 17.97 29.16 9.84
C LYS A 231 17.12 29.78 10.95
N VAL A 232 16.19 29.02 11.52
CA VAL A 232 15.27 29.49 12.58
C VAL A 232 15.84 29.23 13.98
N CYS A 233 16.63 28.16 14.13
CA CYS A 233 17.22 27.74 15.41
C CYS A 233 18.75 27.54 15.27
N PRO A 234 19.53 28.63 15.20
CA PRO A 234 20.98 28.55 14.96
C PRO A 234 21.76 27.84 16.08
N ASP A 235 21.29 27.95 17.32
CA ASP A 235 21.92 27.35 18.51
C ASP A 235 21.98 25.81 18.45
N LEU A 236 21.21 25.17 17.56
CA LEU A 236 21.28 23.72 17.32
C LEU A 236 22.65 23.28 16.78
N ARG A 237 23.47 24.20 16.26
CA ARG A 237 24.85 23.91 15.82
C ARG A 237 25.79 23.56 16.98
N GLU A 238 25.52 24.10 18.16
CA GLU A 238 26.42 24.02 19.32
C GLU A 238 25.90 23.03 20.37
N ARG A 239 24.81 22.32 20.08
CA ARG A 239 24.15 21.42 21.02
C ARG A 239 23.95 20.05 20.38
N PRO A 240 24.04 18.95 21.16
CA PRO A 240 23.67 17.64 20.67
C PRO A 240 22.22 17.61 20.17
N VAL A 241 22.01 17.11 18.96
CA VAL A 241 20.69 16.95 18.35
C VAL A 241 20.38 15.47 18.20
N TYR A 242 19.25 15.05 18.79
CA TYR A 242 18.77 13.67 18.69
C TYR A 242 17.54 13.63 17.79
N PHE A 243 17.60 12.82 16.73
CA PHE A 243 16.44 12.55 15.88
C PHE A 243 15.66 11.37 16.47
N VAL A 244 14.42 11.63 16.90
CA VAL A 244 13.52 10.57 17.35
C VAL A 244 12.44 10.34 16.29
N SER A 245 12.56 9.22 15.59
CA SER A 245 11.55 8.70 14.67
C SER A 245 10.57 7.83 15.46
N SER A 246 9.55 8.44 16.06
CA SER A 246 8.43 7.70 16.65
C SER A 246 7.11 8.36 16.27
N ASN A 247 6.02 7.59 16.37
CA ASN A 247 4.69 8.19 16.38
C ASN A 247 4.70 9.26 17.49
N THR A 248 4.28 10.49 17.19
CA THR A 248 4.36 11.65 18.10
C THR A 248 3.84 11.35 19.50
N HIS A 249 2.88 10.43 19.62
CA HIS A 249 2.32 9.99 20.90
C HIS A 249 3.27 9.15 21.76
N SER A 250 4.20 8.40 21.19
CA SER A 250 5.09 7.52 21.96
C SER A 250 6.05 8.32 22.85
N LEU A 251 6.63 9.40 22.33
CA LEU A 251 7.54 10.22 23.13
C LEU A 251 6.79 11.08 24.16
N VAL A 252 5.66 11.66 23.75
CA VAL A 252 4.82 12.47 24.64
C VAL A 252 4.26 11.63 25.78
N ASN A 253 3.81 10.40 25.52
CA ASN A 253 3.31 9.50 26.57
C ASN A 253 4.42 9.13 27.58
N LEU A 254 5.65 8.92 27.10
CA LEU A 254 6.79 8.63 27.98
C LEU A 254 7.17 9.83 28.86
N MET A 255 7.19 11.04 28.29
CA MET A 255 7.60 12.24 29.04
C MET A 255 6.50 12.78 29.95
N SER A 256 5.23 12.70 29.52
CA SER A 256 4.09 13.22 30.30
C SER A 256 3.54 12.21 31.31
N GLY A 257 3.82 10.93 31.13
CA GLY A 257 3.20 9.85 31.91
C GLY A 257 1.72 9.65 31.61
N PHE A 258 1.16 10.26 30.56
CA PHE A 258 -0.27 10.20 30.24
C PHE A 258 -0.82 8.77 30.19
N GLY A 259 -0.12 7.86 29.50
CA GLY A 259 -0.53 6.46 29.41
C GLY A 259 -0.52 5.72 30.74
N LEU A 260 0.34 6.13 31.69
CA LEU A 260 0.35 5.58 33.05
C LEU A 260 -0.80 6.13 33.89
N GLN A 261 -1.08 7.44 33.77
CA GLN A 261 -2.16 8.11 34.51
C GLN A 261 -3.55 7.64 34.09
N ARG A 262 -3.74 7.32 32.80
CA ARG A 262 -5.01 6.88 32.21
C ARG A 262 -5.07 5.37 31.96
N ARG A 263 -4.18 4.59 32.60
CA ARG A 263 -4.05 3.15 32.38
C ARG A 263 -5.39 2.42 32.48
N ASP A 264 -6.12 2.63 33.56
CA ASP A 264 -7.35 1.88 33.83
C ASP A 264 -8.47 2.22 32.83
N GLU A 265 -8.60 3.50 32.47
CA GLU A 265 -9.54 3.96 31.42
C GLU A 265 -9.17 3.36 30.05
N LEU A 266 -7.88 3.35 29.69
CA LEU A 266 -7.41 2.78 28.43
C LEU A 266 -7.60 1.26 28.37
N LEU A 267 -7.41 0.55 29.49
CA LEU A 267 -7.63 -0.89 29.57
C LEU A 267 -9.12 -1.25 29.44
N GLN A 268 -10.04 -0.41 29.92
CA GLN A 268 -11.48 -0.64 29.76
C GLN A 268 -11.91 -0.69 28.28
N TYR A 269 -11.28 0.07 27.39
CA TYR A 269 -11.57 0.02 25.95
C TYR A 269 -11.09 -1.27 25.25
N LEU A 270 -10.19 -2.04 25.88
CA LEU A 270 -9.68 -3.30 25.32
C LEU A 270 -10.50 -4.53 25.72
N VAL A 271 -11.33 -4.41 26.76
CA VAL A 271 -12.19 -5.49 27.28
C VAL A 271 -13.65 -5.33 26.82
N GLY A 272 -13.87 -4.50 25.79
CA GLY A 272 -15.15 -4.36 25.10
C GLY A 272 -15.40 -5.50 24.12
#